data_AF-A0AB39STG5-F1
#
_entry.id   AF-A0AB39STG5-F1
#
_cell.length_a   1.000
_cell.length_b   1.000
_cell.length_c   1.000
_cell.angle_alpha   90.00
_cell.angle_beta   90.00
_cell.angle_gamma   90.00
#
_symmetry.space_group_name_H-M   'P 1'
#
loop_
_entity.id
_entity.type
_entity.pdbx_description
1 polymer ?
#
loop_
_entity_poly.entity_id
_entity_poly.type
_entity_poly.pdbx_seq_one_letter_code
_entity_poly.pdbx_strand_id
1 'polypeptide(L)'
;MTHLAKGANVPVPTAPLRIAVGRHQAPGVPAVEASAVLLDAAGTVRGDADIVFHGQPVHPSGAVRHVGTGEGAGQFAEWLELDLPRIEPAVQRVVVAGSCDDGTFGQVPGLYAQVTYADGTILTHYDVTDASSETAFVLGEFYRRDGAWKFRAVGQGYDSGLAGLATDFGVEVAQAPALAAPPLLPTAAVTPPLLPTAAVTPPPSGPVALQGVGKSDSAPGGVAVPPMAKPVPVAVPVGVPVQQTSSIATPAATLATPAAMPSWGAGLFHFEPLVFSGKGAKTVTVDLPFPQDSAPVILEARVGPQYHFLSVQIAGRSTDVFCNDLPGHYGRALLNPPRKGGPIKLVVRQSGTWELTLLPLTAALPIGPGTIQGSGREILVHTGTAADLKVRAKDPHSGWFQLNQYQGDTPDDLRRPAEQLVHAWNGRRVKEKVRIPDGPLLLAIDKSRHHWELTLDPLPLA
;
A
#
# COMPACT_ATOMS: atom_id res chain seq x y z
N MET A 1 0.16 2.06 23.29
CA MET A 1 1.08 2.41 22.19
C MET A 1 2.51 2.06 22.60
N THR A 2 3.22 1.28 21.79
CA THR A 2 4.63 0.91 22.03
C THR A 2 5.54 1.70 21.10
N HIS A 3 6.50 2.46 21.64
CA HIS A 3 7.58 3.05 20.84
C HIS A 3 8.70 2.02 20.63
N LEU A 4 9.12 1.85 19.37
CA LEU A 4 10.20 0.95 19.00
C LEU A 4 11.48 1.74 18.73
N ALA A 5 12.61 1.20 19.19
CA ALA A 5 13.92 1.57 18.69
C ALA A 5 14.24 0.78 17.41
N LYS A 6 15.21 1.25 16.63
CA LYS A 6 15.74 0.52 15.47
C LYS A 6 16.13 -0.92 15.86
N GLY A 7 15.69 -1.90 15.08
CA GLY A 7 15.88 -3.34 15.32
C GLY A 7 14.87 -3.97 16.30
N ALA A 8 14.16 -3.17 17.10
CA ALA A 8 13.14 -3.69 18.01
C ALA A 8 11.92 -4.21 17.27
N ASN A 9 11.17 -5.11 17.90
CA ASN A 9 10.00 -5.74 17.29
C ASN A 9 8.89 -5.99 18.30
N VAL A 10 7.66 -6.04 17.80
CA VAL A 10 6.43 -6.26 18.58
C VAL A 10 5.57 -7.33 17.88
N PRO A 11 4.91 -8.23 18.60
CA PRO A 11 3.88 -9.08 17.99
C PRO A 11 2.75 -8.21 17.41
N VAL A 12 2.17 -8.65 16.30
CA VAL A 12 1.01 -7.99 15.70
C VAL A 12 -0.19 -8.94 15.70
N PRO A 13 -1.41 -8.43 15.91
CA PRO A 13 -2.62 -9.24 16.00
C PRO A 13 -3.01 -9.79 14.63
N THR A 14 -3.95 -10.73 14.65
CA THR A 14 -4.57 -11.30 13.46
C THR A 14 -5.78 -10.47 13.01
N ALA A 15 -5.61 -9.15 12.93
CA ALA A 15 -6.64 -8.21 12.48
C ALA A 15 -6.09 -7.35 11.33
N PRO A 16 -6.95 -6.73 10.51
CA PRO A 16 -6.51 -5.73 9.53
C PRO A 16 -5.79 -4.56 10.23
N LEU A 17 -4.64 -4.20 9.70
CA LEU A 17 -3.78 -3.12 10.17
C LEU A 17 -3.62 -2.05 9.10
N ARG A 18 -3.22 -0.86 9.53
CA ARG A 18 -2.70 0.17 8.64
C ARG A 18 -1.29 0.55 9.08
N ILE A 19 -0.45 0.95 8.14
CA ILE A 19 0.84 1.56 8.45
C ILE A 19 0.95 2.90 7.75
N ALA A 20 1.27 3.93 8.53
CA ALA A 20 1.63 5.25 8.05
C ALA A 20 3.15 5.36 7.93
N VAL A 21 3.63 5.82 6.78
CA VAL A 21 4.97 6.38 6.60
C VAL A 21 4.81 7.89 6.61
N GLY A 22 5.11 8.51 7.75
CA GLY A 22 4.80 9.92 7.97
C GLY A 22 6.02 10.81 8.09
N ARG A 23 5.79 12.12 7.90
CA ARG A 23 6.79 13.19 7.94
C ARG A 23 6.16 14.52 8.32
N HIS A 24 6.97 15.46 8.81
CA HIS A 24 6.50 16.83 8.99
C HIS A 24 6.27 17.51 7.64
N GLN A 25 5.17 18.25 7.55
CA GLN A 25 4.86 19.06 6.37
C GLN A 25 5.53 20.43 6.47
N ALA A 26 6.44 20.73 5.54
CA ALA A 26 7.01 22.06 5.38
C ALA A 26 7.37 22.33 3.91
N PRO A 27 7.43 23.61 3.48
CA PRO A 27 7.85 23.96 2.13
C PRO A 27 9.24 23.42 1.79
N GLY A 28 9.39 22.79 0.62
CA GLY A 28 10.68 22.27 0.15
C GLY A 28 11.10 20.93 0.77
N VAL A 29 10.28 20.32 1.62
CA VAL A 29 10.50 18.93 2.09
C VAL A 29 10.21 17.96 0.94
N PRO A 30 11.13 17.03 0.63
CA PRO A 30 10.92 16.01 -0.41
C PRO A 30 9.63 15.22 -0.22
N ALA A 31 9.05 14.79 -1.33
CA ALA A 31 7.95 13.84 -1.28
C ALA A 31 8.49 12.47 -0.87
N VAL A 32 7.77 11.81 0.04
CA VAL A 32 8.04 10.41 0.41
C VAL A 32 6.91 9.59 -0.14
N GLU A 33 7.22 8.58 -0.94
CA GLU A 33 6.25 7.58 -1.39
C GLU A 33 6.46 6.27 -0.63
N ALA A 34 5.39 5.70 -0.07
CA ALA A 34 5.45 4.41 0.59
C ALA A 34 5.16 3.25 -0.38
N SER A 35 5.90 2.15 -0.23
CA SER A 35 5.65 0.90 -0.93
C SER A 35 5.72 -0.29 0.02
N ALA A 36 5.05 -1.36 -0.36
CA ALA A 36 5.13 -2.65 0.31
C ALA A 36 5.69 -3.70 -0.67
N VAL A 37 6.71 -4.44 -0.21
CA VAL A 37 7.35 -5.51 -0.99
C VAL A 37 7.12 -6.83 -0.27
N LEU A 38 6.38 -7.75 -0.92
CA LEU A 38 6.06 -9.05 -0.36
C LEU A 38 7.15 -10.05 -0.76
N LEU A 39 7.80 -10.66 0.23
CA LEU A 39 8.97 -11.51 0.03
C LEU A 39 8.68 -12.94 0.47
N ASP A 40 9.21 -13.89 -0.31
CA ASP A 40 9.18 -15.31 0.03
C ASP A 40 10.21 -15.68 1.11
N ALA A 41 10.40 -16.99 1.33
CA ALA A 41 11.37 -17.50 2.30
C ALA A 41 12.84 -17.26 1.91
N ALA A 42 13.14 -17.03 0.63
CA ALA A 42 14.48 -16.64 0.16
C ALA A 42 14.74 -15.14 0.35
N GLY A 43 13.71 -14.36 0.68
CA GLY A 43 13.81 -12.91 0.86
C GLY A 43 13.69 -12.13 -0.44
N THR A 44 13.13 -12.74 -1.49
CA THR A 44 12.94 -12.12 -2.80
C THR A 44 11.46 -12.06 -3.17
N VAL A 45 11.09 -11.16 -4.09
CA VAL A 45 9.76 -11.15 -4.71
C VAL A 45 9.57 -12.38 -5.59
N ARG A 46 8.32 -12.84 -5.74
CA ARG A 46 7.97 -13.93 -6.68
C ARG A 46 7.71 -13.42 -8.10
N GLY A 47 7.59 -12.10 -8.24
CA GLY A 47 7.36 -11.35 -9.47
C GLY A 47 6.80 -9.95 -9.16
N ASP A 48 6.61 -9.13 -10.19
CA ASP A 48 6.21 -7.71 -10.07
C ASP A 48 4.90 -7.50 -9.29
N ALA A 49 4.03 -8.51 -9.29
CA ALA A 49 2.76 -8.51 -8.55
C ALA A 49 2.94 -8.37 -7.02
N ASP A 50 4.11 -8.76 -6.49
CA ASP A 50 4.45 -8.69 -5.06
C ASP A 50 4.91 -7.29 -4.62
N ILE A 51 4.89 -6.31 -5.52
CA ILE A 51 5.26 -4.92 -5.24
C ILE A 51 3.98 -4.08 -5.25
N VAL A 52 3.69 -3.41 -4.14
CA VAL A 52 2.52 -2.55 -3.96
C VAL A 52 2.98 -1.12 -3.74
N PHE A 53 2.54 -0.20 -4.60
CA PHE A 53 2.93 1.21 -4.62
C PHE A 53 1.86 2.03 -5.38
N HIS A 54 2.04 3.34 -5.60
CA HIS A 54 0.99 4.15 -6.22
C HIS A 54 0.52 3.63 -7.60
N GLY A 55 1.44 3.16 -8.45
CA GLY A 55 1.15 2.66 -9.79
C GLY A 55 0.55 1.25 -9.83
N GLN A 56 0.72 0.49 -8.73
CA GLN A 56 0.13 -0.83 -8.53
C GLN A 56 -0.43 -0.91 -7.10
N PRO A 57 -1.57 -0.29 -6.83
CA PRO A 57 -1.99 0.00 -5.46
C PRO A 57 -2.55 -1.20 -4.71
N VAL A 58 -2.76 -2.36 -5.34
CA VAL A 58 -3.37 -3.53 -4.70
C VAL A 58 -2.62 -4.79 -5.10
N HIS A 59 -2.15 -5.56 -4.12
CA HIS A 59 -1.62 -6.90 -4.34
C HIS A 59 -2.74 -7.85 -4.83
N PRO A 60 -2.49 -8.83 -5.71
CA PRO A 60 -3.55 -9.71 -6.25
C PRO A 60 -4.37 -10.49 -5.21
N SER A 61 -3.82 -10.75 -4.01
CA SER A 61 -4.59 -11.37 -2.90
C SER A 61 -5.55 -10.40 -2.20
N GLY A 62 -5.44 -9.10 -2.48
CA GLY A 62 -6.16 -8.02 -1.82
C GLY A 62 -5.77 -7.82 -0.35
N ALA A 63 -4.71 -8.49 0.12
CA ALA A 63 -4.24 -8.44 1.50
C ALA A 63 -3.32 -7.24 1.79
N VAL A 64 -2.76 -6.60 0.76
CA VAL A 64 -1.92 -5.41 0.91
C VAL A 64 -2.37 -4.37 -0.11
N ARG A 65 -2.57 -3.13 0.36
CA ARG A 65 -3.03 -2.00 -0.47
C ARG A 65 -2.29 -0.72 -0.15
N HIS A 66 -1.87 0.00 -1.17
CA HIS A 66 -1.50 1.40 -1.11
C HIS A 66 -2.74 2.29 -1.17
N VAL A 67 -2.94 3.11 -0.15
CA VAL A 67 -4.08 4.03 -0.01
C VAL A 67 -3.73 5.40 -0.58
N GLY A 68 -2.48 5.83 -0.43
CA GLY A 68 -2.03 7.18 -0.77
C GLY A 68 -1.87 8.08 0.44
N THR A 69 -1.82 9.38 0.17
CA THR A 69 -1.50 10.42 1.15
C THR A 69 -2.70 10.88 1.96
N GLY A 70 -2.48 11.10 3.25
CA GLY A 70 -3.43 11.73 4.15
C GLY A 70 -2.77 12.18 5.45
N GLU A 71 -3.58 12.53 6.44
CA GLU A 71 -3.07 12.81 7.78
C GLU A 71 -2.78 11.51 8.55
N GLY A 72 -1.67 11.49 9.29
CA GLY A 72 -1.31 10.45 10.25
C GLY A 72 -0.58 11.07 11.44
N ALA A 73 -1.03 10.76 12.66
CA ALA A 73 -0.51 11.37 13.90
C ALA A 73 -0.43 12.93 13.86
N GLY A 74 -1.35 13.59 13.14
CA GLY A 74 -1.34 15.04 12.95
C GLY A 74 -0.25 15.56 11.99
N GLN A 75 0.35 14.68 11.20
CA GLN A 75 1.40 14.95 10.23
C GLN A 75 1.00 14.39 8.85
N PHE A 76 1.77 14.72 7.81
CA PHE A 76 1.53 14.20 6.47
C PHE A 76 2.06 12.76 6.37
N ALA A 77 1.27 11.82 5.85
CA ALA A 77 1.67 10.42 5.76
C ALA A 77 1.17 9.74 4.49
N GLU A 78 1.97 8.80 3.99
CA GLU A 78 1.55 7.79 3.02
C GLU A 78 1.05 6.54 3.75
N TRP A 79 -0.07 6.01 3.30
CA TRP A 79 -0.76 4.92 4.00
C TRP A 79 -0.79 3.62 3.20
N LEU A 80 -0.52 2.52 3.90
CA LEU A 80 -0.71 1.15 3.43
C LEU A 80 -1.70 0.41 4.36
N GLU A 81 -2.63 -0.37 3.80
CA GLU A 81 -3.47 -1.32 4.54
C GLU A 81 -2.95 -2.75 4.38
N LEU A 82 -2.96 -3.53 5.47
CA LEU A 82 -2.45 -4.91 5.51
C LEU A 82 -3.41 -5.84 6.26
N ASP A 83 -3.78 -6.95 5.64
CA ASP A 83 -4.50 -8.07 6.23
C ASP A 83 -3.58 -9.30 6.28
N LEU A 84 -2.67 -9.27 7.26
CA LEU A 84 -1.57 -10.23 7.38
C LEU A 84 -2.01 -11.70 7.49
N PRO A 85 -3.13 -12.06 8.17
CA PRO A 85 -3.63 -13.44 8.18
C PRO A 85 -3.97 -13.99 6.79
N ARG A 86 -4.34 -13.12 5.85
CA ARG A 86 -4.75 -13.52 4.49
C ARG A 86 -3.59 -13.63 3.50
N ILE A 87 -2.42 -13.10 3.86
CA ILE A 87 -1.21 -13.22 3.05
C ILE A 87 -0.86 -14.71 2.88
N GLU A 88 -0.58 -15.12 1.65
CA GLU A 88 -0.35 -16.51 1.29
C GLU A 88 0.82 -17.12 2.07
N PRO A 89 0.78 -18.42 2.40
CA PRO A 89 1.87 -19.08 3.14
C PRO A 89 3.25 -18.97 2.48
N ALA A 90 3.31 -18.75 1.16
CA ALA A 90 4.58 -18.57 0.45
C ALA A 90 5.29 -17.27 0.82
N VAL A 91 4.55 -16.21 1.19
CA VAL A 91 5.11 -14.93 1.62
C VAL A 91 5.45 -15.02 3.12
N GLN A 92 6.71 -14.72 3.44
CA GLN A 92 7.24 -14.76 4.81
C GLN A 92 7.43 -13.36 5.40
N ARG A 93 7.62 -12.35 4.55
CA ARG A 93 7.87 -10.96 4.96
C ARG A 93 7.10 -9.98 4.08
N VAL A 94 6.69 -8.86 4.67
CA VAL A 94 6.20 -7.67 3.96
C VAL A 94 7.07 -6.52 4.40
N VAL A 95 7.95 -6.07 3.52
CA VAL A 95 8.83 -4.93 3.76
C VAL A 95 8.07 -3.65 3.46
N VAL A 96 8.16 -2.67 4.36
CA VAL A 96 7.62 -1.32 4.16
C VAL A 96 8.78 -0.39 3.86
N ALA A 97 8.80 0.10 2.63
CA ALA A 97 9.84 0.97 2.11
C ALA A 97 9.29 2.36 1.80
N GLY A 98 10.16 3.36 1.85
CA GLY A 98 9.93 4.71 1.38
C GLY A 98 10.94 5.07 0.29
N SER A 99 10.54 5.90 -0.66
CA SER A 99 11.45 6.53 -1.63
C SER A 99 11.21 8.03 -1.76
N CYS A 100 12.27 8.77 -2.09
CA CYS A 100 12.25 10.19 -2.44
C CYS A 100 12.83 10.39 -3.84
N ASP A 101 12.08 10.99 -4.75
CA ASP A 101 12.54 11.26 -6.12
C ASP A 101 13.19 12.65 -6.29
N ASP A 102 12.85 13.59 -5.41
CA ASP A 102 13.24 15.01 -5.49
C ASP A 102 14.21 15.45 -4.38
N GLY A 103 14.78 14.50 -3.64
CA GLY A 103 15.72 14.77 -2.56
C GLY A 103 16.15 13.52 -1.80
N THR A 104 16.65 13.73 -0.58
CA THR A 104 17.17 12.67 0.32
C THR A 104 16.38 12.61 1.61
N PHE A 105 16.41 11.47 2.30
CA PHE A 105 15.68 11.30 3.56
C PHE A 105 16.23 12.17 4.70
N GLY A 106 17.48 12.60 4.67
CA GLY A 106 18.03 13.58 5.61
C GLY A 106 17.38 14.97 5.52
N GLN A 107 16.67 15.27 4.42
CA GLN A 107 15.88 16.48 4.24
C GLN A 107 14.41 16.30 4.67
N VAL A 108 14.02 15.12 5.13
CA VAL A 108 12.66 14.78 5.55
C VAL A 108 12.55 14.84 7.08
N PRO A 109 12.10 15.96 7.66
CA PRO A 109 11.96 16.09 9.10
C PRO A 109 10.86 15.18 9.66
N GLY A 110 11.12 14.59 10.84
CA GLY A 110 10.12 13.81 11.57
C GLY A 110 9.65 12.56 10.83
N LEU A 111 10.55 11.90 10.09
CA LEU A 111 10.24 10.65 9.42
C LEU A 111 9.89 9.56 10.44
N TYR A 112 8.78 8.86 10.25
CA TYR A 112 8.36 7.78 11.13
C TYR A 112 7.61 6.66 10.39
N ALA A 113 7.53 5.49 11.03
CA ALA A 113 6.59 4.43 10.70
C ALA A 113 5.64 4.16 11.87
N GLN A 114 4.33 4.18 11.63
CA GLN A 114 3.32 3.96 12.66
C GLN A 114 2.32 2.89 12.22
N VAL A 115 2.17 1.83 13.02
CA VAL A 115 1.18 0.78 12.79
C VAL A 115 -0.05 1.04 13.65
N THR A 116 -1.22 1.05 13.03
CA THR A 116 -2.51 1.26 13.67
C THR A 116 -3.48 0.13 13.37
N TYR A 117 -4.49 -0.02 14.22
CA TYR A 117 -5.70 -0.78 13.92
C TYR A 117 -6.58 0.01 12.93
N ALA A 118 -7.56 -0.67 12.33
CA ALA A 118 -8.49 -0.03 11.40
C ALA A 118 -9.29 1.14 12.02
N ASP A 119 -9.52 1.12 13.33
CA ASP A 119 -10.17 2.19 14.10
C ASP A 119 -9.26 3.39 14.41
N GLY A 120 -7.99 3.34 14.00
CA GLY A 120 -6.98 4.37 14.26
C GLY A 120 -6.20 4.18 15.56
N THR A 121 -6.54 3.20 16.39
CA THR A 121 -5.80 2.91 17.63
C THR A 121 -4.34 2.58 17.31
N ILE A 122 -3.39 3.28 17.94
CA ILE A 122 -1.96 3.10 17.65
C ILE A 122 -1.43 1.85 18.36
N LEU A 123 -0.96 0.89 17.56
CA LEU A 123 -0.28 -0.31 18.04
C LEU A 123 1.17 0.01 18.38
N THR A 124 1.92 0.52 17.40
CA THR A 124 3.33 0.86 17.57
C THR A 124 3.77 2.02 16.70
N HIS A 125 4.86 2.66 17.10
CA HIS A 125 5.47 3.80 16.42
C HIS A 125 6.99 3.69 16.46
N TYR A 126 7.64 4.08 15.36
CA TYR A 126 9.08 4.08 15.20
C TYR A 126 9.52 5.38 14.54
N ASP A 127 10.29 6.19 15.26
CA ASP A 127 10.93 7.40 14.76
C ASP A 127 12.22 7.05 14.02
N VAL A 128 12.36 7.52 12.78
CA VAL A 128 13.60 7.40 12.01
C VAL A 128 14.43 8.66 12.22
N THR A 129 15.54 8.52 12.95
CA THR A 129 16.39 9.66 13.36
C THR A 129 17.79 9.63 12.73
N ASP A 130 18.12 8.55 12.01
CA ASP A 130 19.44 8.27 11.45
C ASP A 130 19.48 8.32 9.92
N ALA A 131 18.41 8.82 9.28
CA ALA A 131 18.40 9.04 7.84
C ALA A 131 19.30 10.21 7.41
N SER A 132 19.97 10.06 6.27
CA SER A 132 21.01 10.96 5.79
C SER A 132 20.95 11.16 4.27
N SER A 133 21.92 10.67 3.50
CA SER A 133 22.04 10.85 2.04
C SER A 133 21.15 9.94 1.21
N GLU A 134 20.41 9.03 1.83
CA GLU A 134 19.73 7.95 1.12
C GLU A 134 18.45 8.44 0.43
N THR A 135 18.12 7.85 -0.72
CA THR A 135 16.92 8.18 -1.51
C THR A 135 15.89 7.06 -1.51
N ALA A 136 16.25 5.89 -0.97
CA ALA A 136 15.32 4.82 -0.61
C ALA A 136 15.62 4.32 0.81
N PHE A 137 14.59 3.89 1.52
CA PHE A 137 14.69 3.53 2.93
C PHE A 137 13.73 2.41 3.28
N VAL A 138 14.19 1.39 3.99
CA VAL A 138 13.35 0.36 4.61
C VAL A 138 13.05 0.80 6.03
N LEU A 139 11.81 1.23 6.28
CA LEU A 139 11.39 1.73 7.59
C LEU A 139 11.10 0.56 8.55
N GLY A 140 10.46 -0.48 8.05
CA GLY A 140 10.08 -1.63 8.86
C GLY A 140 9.69 -2.84 8.03
N GLU A 141 9.45 -3.94 8.71
CA GLU A 141 8.97 -5.17 8.10
C GLU A 141 7.96 -5.89 8.99
N PHE A 142 6.92 -6.43 8.37
CA PHE A 142 6.13 -7.50 8.97
C PHE A 142 6.77 -8.82 8.59
N TYR A 143 6.98 -9.72 9.56
CA TYR A 143 7.57 -11.03 9.30
C TYR A 143 6.88 -12.12 10.12
N ARG A 144 6.83 -13.33 9.56
CA ARG A 144 6.35 -14.51 10.26
C ARG A 144 7.46 -15.13 11.10
N ARG A 145 7.13 -15.48 12.34
CA ARG A 145 7.96 -16.28 13.23
C ARG A 145 7.08 -17.17 14.08
N ASP A 146 7.34 -18.47 14.06
CA ASP A 146 6.60 -19.48 14.81
C ASP A 146 5.08 -19.42 14.55
N GLY A 147 4.69 -19.16 13.29
CA GLY A 147 3.29 -19.07 12.85
C GLY A 147 2.59 -17.74 13.18
N ALA A 148 3.23 -16.83 13.91
CA ALA A 148 2.70 -15.51 14.23
C ALA A 148 3.40 -14.40 13.45
N TRP A 149 2.65 -13.33 13.14
CA TRP A 149 3.23 -12.12 12.56
C TRP A 149 3.82 -11.22 13.63
N LYS A 150 4.92 -10.55 13.30
CA LYS A 150 5.55 -9.50 14.12
C LYS A 150 5.93 -8.33 13.23
N PHE A 151 5.91 -7.12 13.78
CA PHE A 151 6.49 -5.95 13.14
C PHE A 151 7.88 -5.67 13.72
N ARG A 152 8.87 -5.37 12.87
CA ARG A 152 10.21 -4.92 13.27
C ARG A 152 10.49 -3.54 12.67
N ALA A 153 11.00 -2.63 13.49
CA ALA A 153 11.61 -1.39 13.03
C ALA A 153 12.98 -1.70 12.41
N VAL A 154 13.19 -1.36 11.14
CA VAL A 154 14.41 -1.75 10.40
C VAL A 154 15.39 -0.57 10.32
N GLY A 155 14.95 0.55 9.73
CA GLY A 155 15.75 1.76 9.65
C GLY A 155 16.95 1.67 8.68
N GLN A 156 16.81 1.01 7.52
CA GLN A 156 17.94 0.79 6.60
C GLN A 156 17.81 1.68 5.36
N GLY A 157 18.73 2.62 5.18
CA GLY A 157 18.82 3.46 4.00
C GLY A 157 19.63 2.83 2.86
N TYR A 158 19.37 3.28 1.64
CA TYR A 158 20.05 2.88 0.40
C TYR A 158 20.53 4.12 -0.35
N ASP A 159 21.85 4.34 -0.38
CA ASP A 159 22.48 5.42 -1.18
C ASP A 159 22.32 5.18 -2.69
N SER A 160 22.27 3.92 -3.11
CA SER A 160 21.94 3.50 -4.48
C SER A 160 20.46 3.69 -4.83
N GLY A 161 19.67 4.22 -3.90
CA GLY A 161 18.25 4.48 -4.05
C GLY A 161 17.41 3.23 -4.31
N LEU A 162 16.28 3.43 -4.97
CA LEU A 162 15.29 2.40 -5.24
C LEU A 162 15.87 1.23 -6.06
N ALA A 163 16.87 1.49 -6.93
CA ALA A 163 17.51 0.46 -7.72
C ALA A 163 18.29 -0.56 -6.86
N GLY A 164 19.00 -0.09 -5.83
CA GLY A 164 19.67 -0.99 -4.89
C GLY A 164 18.67 -1.77 -4.02
N LEU A 165 17.65 -1.09 -3.51
CA LEU A 165 16.58 -1.72 -2.75
C LEU A 165 15.86 -2.81 -3.58
N ALA A 166 15.56 -2.51 -4.84
CA ALA A 166 14.96 -3.44 -5.79
C ALA A 166 15.85 -4.67 -6.01
N THR A 167 17.15 -4.46 -6.21
CA THR A 167 18.14 -5.53 -6.40
C THR A 167 18.21 -6.45 -5.18
N ASP A 168 18.25 -5.88 -3.97
CA ASP A 168 18.31 -6.64 -2.71
C ASP A 168 17.08 -7.53 -2.49
N PHE A 169 15.93 -7.16 -3.07
CA PHE A 169 14.69 -7.94 -3.01
C PHE A 169 14.39 -8.74 -4.29
N GLY A 170 15.36 -8.85 -5.20
CA GLY A 170 15.23 -9.67 -6.42
C GLY A 170 14.24 -9.13 -7.46
N VAL A 171 13.97 -7.82 -7.45
CA VAL A 171 13.19 -7.16 -8.48
C VAL A 171 14.08 -6.92 -9.70
N GLU A 172 13.68 -7.45 -10.86
CA GLU A 172 14.39 -7.19 -12.12
C GLU A 172 14.18 -5.74 -12.54
N VAL A 173 15.18 -4.89 -12.32
CA VAL A 173 15.16 -3.52 -12.83
C VAL A 173 15.47 -3.57 -14.32
N ALA A 174 14.45 -3.43 -15.17
CA ALA A 174 14.67 -3.24 -16.60
C ALA A 174 15.50 -1.97 -16.80
N GLN A 175 16.77 -2.14 -17.18
CA GLN A 175 17.64 -1.02 -17.54
C GLN A 175 17.00 -0.31 -18.73
N ALA A 176 16.62 0.96 -18.56
CA ALA A 176 16.38 1.84 -19.70
C ALA A 176 17.65 1.79 -20.57
N PRO A 177 17.55 1.58 -21.90
CA PRO A 177 18.73 1.57 -22.74
C PRO A 177 19.42 2.92 -22.53
N ALA A 178 20.66 2.87 -22.04
CA ALA A 178 21.50 4.04 -21.97
C ALA A 178 21.46 4.67 -23.36
N LEU A 179 20.88 5.87 -23.46
CA LEU A 179 20.98 6.67 -24.67
C LEU A 179 22.47 6.80 -24.95
N ALA A 180 22.94 6.03 -25.94
CA ALA A 180 24.30 6.10 -26.40
C ALA A 180 24.58 7.58 -26.67
N ALA A 181 25.58 8.12 -25.97
CA ALA A 181 26.04 9.48 -26.21
C ALA A 181 26.25 9.65 -27.73
N PRO A 182 25.75 10.75 -28.33
CA PRO A 182 25.94 10.97 -29.75
C PRO A 182 27.44 10.91 -30.06
N PRO A 183 27.86 10.25 -31.15
CA PRO A 183 29.27 10.12 -31.47
C PRO A 183 29.88 11.52 -31.61
N LEU A 184 30.93 11.78 -30.84
CA LEU A 184 31.72 13.00 -30.96
C LEU A 184 32.23 13.07 -32.40
N LEU A 185 31.78 14.10 -33.13
CA LEU A 185 32.27 14.39 -34.47
C LEU A 185 33.79 14.61 -34.41
N PRO A 186 34.58 13.98 -35.28
CA PRO A 186 36.02 14.15 -35.28
C PRO A 186 36.39 15.59 -35.66
N THR A 187 37.15 16.26 -34.80
CA THR A 187 37.77 17.56 -35.08
C THR A 187 38.66 17.44 -36.31
N ALA A 188 38.36 18.22 -37.35
CA ALA A 188 39.14 18.27 -38.57
C ALA A 188 40.58 18.74 -38.29
N ALA A 189 41.55 17.87 -38.56
CA ALA A 189 42.96 18.21 -38.55
C ALA A 189 43.31 19.05 -39.80
N VAL A 190 43.85 20.25 -39.58
CA VAL A 190 44.41 21.08 -40.64
C VAL A 190 45.71 20.43 -41.13
N THR A 191 45.74 20.04 -42.40
CA THR A 191 46.93 19.47 -43.05
C THR A 191 47.46 20.46 -44.11
N PRO A 192 48.76 20.79 -44.16
CA PRO A 192 49.34 21.63 -45.22
C PRO A 192 49.48 20.84 -46.54
N PRO A 193 49.57 21.52 -47.71
CA PRO A 193 49.35 20.88 -49.01
C PRO A 193 50.57 20.11 -49.53
N LEU A 194 50.33 18.97 -50.18
CA LEU A 194 51.30 18.19 -50.94
C LEU A 194 50.85 18.10 -52.41
N LEU A 195 51.82 18.29 -53.33
CA LEU A 195 51.67 18.29 -54.78
C LEU A 195 51.23 16.92 -55.36
N PRO A 196 50.65 16.87 -56.58
CA PRO A 196 50.03 15.67 -57.13
C PRO A 196 50.98 14.86 -58.02
N THR A 197 50.85 13.53 -58.03
CA THR A 197 51.13 12.69 -59.22
C THR A 197 50.42 11.33 -59.17
N ALA A 198 49.63 11.12 -60.24
CA ALA A 198 49.28 9.92 -61.03
C ALA A 198 48.77 8.58 -60.44
N ALA A 199 47.74 8.10 -61.14
CA ALA A 199 46.95 6.88 -61.03
C ALA A 199 47.64 5.60 -61.51
N VAL A 200 47.17 4.42 -61.05
CA VAL A 200 47.02 3.17 -61.85
C VAL A 200 45.88 2.29 -61.27
N THR A 201 45.08 1.69 -62.16
CA THR A 201 43.90 0.81 -61.99
C THR A 201 44.24 -0.71 -62.10
N PRO A 202 43.30 -1.66 -61.83
CA PRO A 202 43.51 -3.07 -61.38
C PRO A 202 43.45 -4.12 -62.53
N PRO A 203 43.44 -5.48 -62.35
CA PRO A 203 42.26 -6.31 -61.94
C PRO A 203 42.63 -7.71 -61.29
N PRO A 204 41.89 -8.86 -61.42
CA PRO A 204 41.11 -9.47 -60.32
C PRO A 204 41.28 -11.00 -60.05
N SER A 205 40.57 -11.49 -59.01
CA SER A 205 39.95 -12.83 -58.76
C SER A 205 40.70 -14.17 -58.93
N GLY A 206 40.65 -15.00 -57.87
CA GLY A 206 40.78 -16.47 -57.95
C GLY A 206 40.47 -17.20 -56.60
N PRO A 207 40.02 -18.48 -56.59
CA PRO A 207 39.24 -19.07 -55.48
C PRO A 207 39.85 -20.31 -54.74
N VAL A 208 39.39 -20.52 -53.50
CA VAL A 208 38.97 -21.77 -52.78
C VAL A 208 39.95 -22.96 -52.53
N ALA A 209 40.04 -23.40 -51.24
CA ALA A 209 39.81 -24.77 -50.66
C ALA A 209 40.41 -24.83 -49.22
N LEU A 210 39.77 -25.14 -48.08
CA LEU A 210 38.95 -26.25 -47.52
C LEU A 210 39.68 -27.54 -47.08
N GLN A 211 39.43 -27.90 -45.79
CA GLN A 211 39.63 -29.19 -45.06
C GLN A 211 41.00 -29.37 -44.34
N GLY A 212 41.09 -29.88 -43.10
CA GLY A 212 40.14 -30.70 -42.34
C GLY A 212 40.52 -30.92 -40.85
N VAL A 213 39.79 -31.85 -40.24
CA VAL A 213 39.50 -32.09 -38.81
C VAL A 213 40.54 -32.97 -38.09
N GLY A 214 40.64 -32.82 -36.75
CA GLY A 214 41.14 -33.87 -35.84
C GLY A 214 40.76 -33.65 -34.37
N LYS A 215 40.05 -34.61 -33.77
CA LYS A 215 39.73 -34.76 -32.32
C LYS A 215 40.77 -35.67 -31.63
N SER A 216 41.04 -35.46 -30.34
CA SER A 216 41.09 -36.54 -29.32
C SER A 216 41.18 -36.00 -27.88
N ASP A 217 40.67 -36.81 -26.95
CA ASP A 217 40.40 -36.64 -25.53
C ASP A 217 41.60 -36.46 -24.58
N SER A 218 41.34 -35.95 -23.36
CA SER A 218 41.60 -36.61 -22.05
C SER A 218 41.47 -35.63 -20.86
N ALA A 219 40.92 -36.11 -19.73
CA ALA A 219 40.81 -35.44 -18.42
C ALA A 219 41.69 -36.20 -17.37
N PRO A 220 41.66 -35.91 -16.04
CA PRO A 220 41.66 -34.64 -15.29
C PRO A 220 42.82 -34.59 -14.23
N GLY A 221 43.06 -33.43 -13.61
CA GLY A 221 43.98 -33.29 -12.46
C GLY A 221 43.50 -32.19 -11.50
N GLY A 222 43.35 -32.52 -10.21
CA GLY A 222 42.78 -31.67 -9.16
C GLY A 222 43.78 -30.80 -8.38
N VAL A 223 43.41 -30.51 -7.11
CA VAL A 223 44.09 -29.70 -6.06
C VAL A 223 43.65 -28.22 -6.07
N ALA A 224 43.29 -27.50 -4.98
CA ALA A 224 43.16 -27.76 -3.55
C ALA A 224 42.16 -26.77 -2.91
N VAL A 225 41.62 -27.17 -1.75
CA VAL A 225 40.79 -26.38 -0.82
C VAL A 225 41.69 -25.86 0.33
N PRO A 226 41.56 -24.61 0.81
CA PRO A 226 42.20 -24.17 2.05
C PRO A 226 41.33 -24.43 3.30
N PRO A 227 41.92 -24.72 4.47
CA PRO A 227 41.19 -25.26 5.62
C PRO A 227 40.56 -24.20 6.54
N MET A 228 39.49 -24.67 7.19
CA MET A 228 38.63 -24.04 8.18
C MET A 228 39.36 -23.83 9.53
N ALA A 229 39.29 -22.61 10.07
CA ALA A 229 39.77 -22.30 11.42
C ALA A 229 38.73 -22.69 12.48
N LYS A 230 39.19 -23.30 13.59
CA LYS A 230 38.37 -23.78 14.71
C LYS A 230 37.96 -22.63 15.65
N PRO A 231 36.77 -22.67 16.29
CA PRO A 231 36.33 -21.63 17.22
C PRO A 231 37.00 -21.74 18.61
N VAL A 232 37.35 -20.59 19.18
CA VAL A 232 37.85 -20.43 20.56
C VAL A 232 36.65 -20.22 21.50
N PRO A 233 36.59 -20.85 22.69
CA PRO A 233 35.47 -20.71 23.62
C PRO A 233 35.51 -19.37 24.38
N VAL A 234 34.35 -18.71 24.46
CA VAL A 234 34.13 -17.46 25.19
C VAL A 234 33.94 -17.77 26.69
N ALA A 235 34.72 -17.09 27.54
CA ALA A 235 34.59 -17.12 28.99
C ALA A 235 33.55 -16.09 29.47
N VAL A 236 32.71 -16.52 30.42
CA VAL A 236 31.72 -15.73 31.14
C VAL A 236 32.39 -15.07 32.35
N PRO A 237 32.10 -13.79 32.67
CA PRO A 237 32.17 -13.34 34.06
C PRO A 237 30.80 -12.92 34.59
N VAL A 238 30.53 -13.40 35.79
CA VAL A 238 29.43 -13.06 36.68
C VAL A 238 29.77 -11.78 37.45
N GLY A 239 28.80 -10.85 37.56
CA GLY A 239 28.51 -10.17 38.84
C GLY A 239 28.81 -8.67 39.02
N VAL A 240 27.71 -7.90 39.17
CA VAL A 240 27.42 -6.82 40.17
C VAL A 240 28.12 -5.44 39.98
N PRO A 241 27.57 -4.25 40.39
CA PRO A 241 26.27 -3.89 40.98
C PRO A 241 25.44 -2.83 40.21
N VAL A 242 24.18 -2.69 40.64
CA VAL A 242 23.24 -1.60 40.35
C VAL A 242 23.71 -0.30 41.01
N GLN A 243 23.81 0.80 40.26
CA GLN A 243 23.98 2.15 40.80
C GLN A 243 22.84 3.05 40.32
N GLN A 244 22.04 3.52 41.28
CA GLN A 244 21.03 4.56 41.11
C GLN A 244 21.72 5.87 40.69
N THR A 245 21.24 6.49 39.61
CA THR A 245 21.52 7.90 39.33
C THR A 245 20.23 8.65 39.06
N SER A 246 20.12 9.75 39.79
CA SER A 246 18.99 10.62 40.00
C SER A 246 18.44 11.28 38.74
N SER A 247 17.13 11.52 38.79
CA SER A 247 16.34 12.31 37.86
C SER A 247 16.89 13.72 37.65
N ILE A 248 17.12 14.10 36.39
CA ILE A 248 17.17 15.50 35.96
C ILE A 248 15.88 15.77 35.22
N ALA A 249 15.08 16.70 35.75
CA ALA A 249 13.84 17.16 35.14
C ALA A 249 14.16 17.99 33.88
N THR A 250 13.58 17.60 32.75
CA THR A 250 13.52 18.40 31.52
C THR A 250 12.12 19.01 31.41
N PRO A 251 11.97 20.30 31.05
CA PRO A 251 10.67 20.95 31.02
C PRO A 251 9.73 20.31 30.01
N ALA A 252 8.50 20.06 30.44
CA ALA A 252 7.42 19.52 29.64
C ALA A 252 7.14 20.44 28.44
N ALA A 253 7.49 19.98 27.24
CA ALA A 253 6.81 20.43 26.04
C ALA A 253 5.38 19.92 26.15
N THR A 254 4.41 20.84 26.19
CA THR A 254 3.00 20.54 26.07
C THR A 254 2.77 19.89 24.70
N LEU A 255 2.92 18.56 24.63
CA LEU A 255 2.40 17.77 23.53
C LEU A 255 0.89 18.02 23.51
N ALA A 256 0.42 18.59 22.41
CA ALA A 256 -0.99 18.68 22.13
C ALA A 256 -1.61 17.30 22.37
N THR A 257 -2.64 17.25 23.21
CA THR A 257 -3.51 16.09 23.36
C THR A 257 -3.86 15.58 21.96
N PRO A 258 -3.67 14.29 21.63
CA PRO A 258 -4.11 13.77 20.35
C PRO A 258 -5.58 14.13 20.19
N ALA A 259 -5.93 14.74 19.06
CA ALA A 259 -7.31 15.04 18.74
C ALA A 259 -8.13 13.79 18.98
N ALA A 260 -9.00 13.82 20.00
CA ALA A 260 -9.96 12.76 20.22
C ALA A 260 -10.77 12.62 18.92
N MET A 261 -10.92 11.39 18.43
CA MET A 261 -11.83 11.11 17.32
C MET A 261 -13.17 11.81 17.59
N PRO A 262 -13.74 12.58 16.66
CA PRO A 262 -15.07 13.12 16.88
C PRO A 262 -16.10 11.99 16.94
N SER A 263 -17.00 12.14 17.92
CA SER A 263 -18.25 11.49 18.33
C SER A 263 -18.93 10.33 17.57
N TRP A 264 -18.38 9.71 16.52
CA TRP A 264 -19.02 8.56 15.87
C TRP A 264 -18.88 7.25 16.66
N GLY A 265 -17.77 7.04 17.38
CA GLY A 265 -17.55 5.80 18.13
C GLY A 265 -18.57 5.55 19.24
N ALA A 266 -19.15 6.62 19.81
CA ALA A 266 -20.12 6.52 20.89
C ALA A 266 -21.52 6.21 20.35
N GLY A 267 -21.90 4.93 20.37
CA GLY A 267 -23.26 4.48 20.04
C GLY A 267 -23.42 3.76 18.69
N LEU A 268 -22.37 3.72 17.85
CA LEU A 268 -22.35 2.82 16.70
C LEU A 268 -22.26 1.37 17.16
N PHE A 269 -22.94 0.49 16.44
CA PHE A 269 -22.88 -0.94 16.71
C PHE A 269 -21.49 -1.49 16.36
N HIS A 270 -20.69 -1.75 17.38
CA HIS A 270 -19.35 -2.30 17.27
C HIS A 270 -19.38 -3.83 17.42
N PHE A 271 -18.59 -4.52 16.61
CA PHE A 271 -18.40 -5.97 16.65
C PHE A 271 -17.06 -6.33 15.99
N GLU A 272 -16.54 -7.52 16.32
CA GLU A 272 -15.36 -8.06 15.65
C GLU A 272 -15.69 -8.46 14.21
N PRO A 273 -14.81 -8.20 13.21
CA PRO A 273 -15.04 -8.59 11.82
C PRO A 273 -15.50 -10.04 11.66
N LEU A 274 -16.57 -10.25 10.88
CA LEU A 274 -17.07 -11.60 10.54
C LEU A 274 -16.73 -11.94 9.11
N VAL A 275 -16.01 -13.03 8.90
CA VAL A 275 -15.59 -13.50 7.57
C VAL A 275 -16.47 -14.68 7.13
N PHE A 276 -16.94 -14.62 5.89
CA PHE A 276 -17.71 -15.67 5.24
C PHE A 276 -17.07 -15.99 3.89
N SER A 277 -16.92 -17.27 3.58
CA SER A 277 -16.36 -17.71 2.29
C SER A 277 -17.24 -18.77 1.62
N GLY A 278 -17.08 -18.88 0.30
CA GLY A 278 -17.79 -19.88 -0.47
C GLY A 278 -17.34 -19.96 -1.92
N LYS A 279 -17.98 -20.89 -2.63
CA LYS A 279 -17.84 -21.07 -4.08
C LYS A 279 -19.22 -21.17 -4.70
N GLY A 280 -19.41 -20.50 -5.84
CA GLY A 280 -20.68 -20.44 -6.55
C GLY A 280 -21.74 -19.63 -5.81
N ALA A 281 -22.99 -19.74 -6.28
CA ALA A 281 -24.12 -19.07 -5.66
C ALA A 281 -24.44 -19.72 -4.29
N LYS A 282 -24.65 -18.89 -3.27
CA LYS A 282 -24.90 -19.36 -1.90
C LYS A 282 -25.72 -18.34 -1.12
N THR A 283 -26.51 -18.82 -0.15
CA THR A 283 -27.08 -17.95 0.89
C THR A 283 -26.26 -18.08 2.15
N VAL A 284 -25.77 -16.95 2.66
CA VAL A 284 -25.04 -16.83 3.93
C VAL A 284 -25.98 -16.27 4.98
N THR A 285 -26.00 -16.87 6.17
CA THR A 285 -26.70 -16.30 7.32
C THR A 285 -25.67 -15.59 8.19
N VAL A 286 -25.84 -14.29 8.35
CA VAL A 286 -25.09 -13.46 9.29
C VAL A 286 -25.80 -13.54 10.62
N ASP A 287 -25.25 -14.36 11.52
CA ASP A 287 -25.78 -14.58 12.87
C ASP A 287 -25.18 -13.58 13.87
N LEU A 288 -25.33 -12.29 13.54
CA LEU A 288 -24.96 -11.18 14.41
C LEU A 288 -26.25 -10.55 14.95
N PRO A 289 -26.40 -10.36 16.27
CA PRO A 289 -27.62 -9.82 16.85
C PRO A 289 -27.65 -8.30 16.69
N PHE A 290 -27.87 -7.83 15.46
CA PHE A 290 -28.01 -6.39 15.19
C PHE A 290 -29.10 -5.80 16.10
N PRO A 291 -28.79 -4.75 16.87
CA PRO A 291 -29.80 -3.98 17.59
C PRO A 291 -30.90 -3.46 16.66
N GLN A 292 -32.07 -3.20 17.23
CA GLN A 292 -33.12 -2.50 16.50
C GLN A 292 -32.61 -1.13 16.03
N ASP A 293 -32.96 -0.77 14.79
CA ASP A 293 -32.59 0.51 14.16
C ASP A 293 -31.06 0.76 14.14
N SER A 294 -30.29 -0.32 14.01
CA SER A 294 -28.84 -0.26 13.83
C SER A 294 -28.43 0.64 12.64
N ALA A 295 -27.33 1.36 12.84
CA ALA A 295 -26.60 2.06 11.80
C ALA A 295 -26.19 1.09 10.66
N PRO A 296 -25.90 1.60 9.46
CA PRO A 296 -25.24 0.78 8.44
C PRO A 296 -23.92 0.20 8.97
N VAL A 297 -23.58 -0.96 8.43
CA VAL A 297 -22.27 -1.60 8.60
C VAL A 297 -21.60 -1.71 7.23
N ILE A 298 -20.33 -2.09 7.19
CA ILE A 298 -19.59 -2.22 5.93
C ILE A 298 -19.59 -3.68 5.51
N LEU A 299 -19.99 -3.95 4.28
CA LEU A 299 -19.75 -5.22 3.60
C LEU A 299 -18.56 -5.06 2.67
N GLU A 300 -17.45 -5.67 3.04
CA GLU A 300 -16.31 -5.86 2.16
C GLU A 300 -16.50 -7.15 1.36
N ALA A 301 -16.26 -7.07 0.06
CA ALA A 301 -16.50 -8.16 -0.87
C ALA A 301 -15.28 -8.40 -1.76
N ARG A 302 -14.88 -9.66 -1.86
CA ARG A 302 -13.73 -10.13 -2.63
C ARG A 302 -14.12 -11.36 -3.46
N VAL A 303 -13.53 -11.48 -4.64
CA VAL A 303 -13.81 -12.57 -5.59
C VAL A 303 -12.50 -13.21 -6.00
N GLY A 304 -12.51 -14.51 -6.26
CA GLY A 304 -11.32 -15.21 -6.75
C GLY A 304 -10.94 -14.81 -8.19
N PRO A 305 -9.69 -15.07 -8.59
CA PRO A 305 -9.10 -14.59 -9.85
C PRO A 305 -9.80 -15.06 -11.13
N GLN A 306 -10.58 -16.14 -11.04
CA GLN A 306 -11.19 -16.81 -12.20
C GLN A 306 -12.50 -16.16 -12.68
N TYR A 307 -13.15 -15.33 -11.86
CA TYR A 307 -14.47 -14.76 -12.17
C TYR A 307 -14.58 -13.34 -11.63
N HIS A 308 -15.05 -12.42 -12.46
CA HIS A 308 -15.06 -11.00 -12.10
C HIS A 308 -16.39 -10.52 -11.54
N PHE A 309 -17.51 -11.16 -11.92
CA PHE A 309 -18.84 -10.77 -11.45
C PHE A 309 -19.14 -11.29 -10.04
N LEU A 310 -19.56 -10.40 -9.14
CA LEU A 310 -20.15 -10.73 -7.84
C LEU A 310 -21.34 -9.82 -7.58
N SER A 311 -22.47 -10.42 -7.23
CA SER A 311 -23.64 -9.72 -6.70
C SER A 311 -23.98 -10.28 -5.33
N VAL A 312 -24.24 -9.38 -4.37
CA VAL A 312 -24.67 -9.70 -3.01
C VAL A 312 -25.93 -8.91 -2.70
N GLN A 313 -26.99 -9.64 -2.37
CA GLN A 313 -28.31 -9.10 -2.02
C GLN A 313 -28.67 -9.46 -0.58
N ILE A 314 -29.45 -8.63 0.08
CA ILE A 314 -30.17 -9.08 1.29
C ILE A 314 -31.41 -9.84 0.84
N ALA A 315 -31.63 -11.05 1.36
CA ALA A 315 -32.78 -11.87 1.00
C ALA A 315 -34.10 -11.10 1.20
N GLY A 316 -34.96 -11.11 0.18
CA GLY A 316 -36.22 -10.36 0.17
C GLY A 316 -36.11 -8.90 -0.27
N ARG A 317 -34.91 -8.40 -0.60
CA ARG A 317 -34.71 -7.10 -1.26
C ARG A 317 -34.37 -7.31 -2.74
N SER A 318 -34.84 -6.41 -3.59
CA SER A 318 -34.59 -6.43 -5.04
C SER A 318 -33.27 -5.76 -5.43
N THR A 319 -32.70 -4.92 -4.56
CA THR A 319 -31.49 -4.16 -4.83
C THR A 319 -30.27 -4.84 -4.24
N ASP A 320 -29.21 -4.92 -5.04
CA ASP A 320 -27.89 -5.39 -4.62
C ASP A 320 -27.29 -4.43 -3.58
N VAL A 321 -26.76 -5.00 -2.50
CA VAL A 321 -25.88 -4.27 -1.58
C VAL A 321 -24.55 -4.04 -2.26
N PHE A 322 -24.01 -5.09 -2.88
CA PHE A 322 -22.76 -5.06 -3.61
C PHE A 322 -22.95 -5.70 -4.98
N CYS A 323 -22.46 -5.03 -6.02
CA CYS A 323 -22.42 -5.55 -7.38
C CYS A 323 -21.19 -4.98 -8.06
N ASN A 324 -20.31 -5.86 -8.54
CA ASN A 324 -19.11 -5.49 -9.27
C ASN A 324 -18.75 -6.60 -10.26
N ASP A 325 -18.16 -6.23 -11.39
CA ASP A 325 -17.64 -7.12 -12.43
C ASP A 325 -16.20 -6.77 -12.84
N LEU A 326 -15.51 -5.95 -12.03
CA LEU A 326 -14.13 -5.58 -12.27
C LEU A 326 -13.12 -6.72 -12.05
N PRO A 327 -12.10 -6.83 -12.92
CA PRO A 327 -10.88 -7.58 -12.60
C PRO A 327 -10.08 -6.88 -11.49
N GLY A 328 -9.43 -7.64 -10.61
CA GLY A 328 -8.59 -7.08 -9.53
C GLY A 328 -9.22 -7.07 -8.12
N HIS A 329 -10.50 -7.43 -8.01
CA HIS A 329 -11.12 -8.02 -6.81
C HIS A 329 -10.97 -7.30 -5.46
N TYR A 330 -11.73 -6.22 -5.26
CA TYR A 330 -11.98 -5.70 -3.91
C TYR A 330 -13.06 -4.61 -3.96
N GLY A 331 -13.85 -4.47 -2.90
CA GLY A 331 -14.65 -3.28 -2.70
C GLY A 331 -15.45 -3.33 -1.40
N ARG A 332 -15.80 -2.16 -0.89
CA ARG A 332 -16.61 -1.99 0.31
C ARG A 332 -17.91 -1.27 -0.04
N ALA A 333 -19.01 -1.69 0.57
CA ALA A 333 -20.33 -1.07 0.41
C ALA A 333 -21.05 -0.97 1.75
N LEU A 334 -21.90 0.05 1.91
CA LEU A 334 -22.79 0.14 3.06
C LEU A 334 -23.87 -0.94 2.98
N LEU A 335 -24.02 -1.67 4.07
CA LEU A 335 -25.06 -2.67 4.28
C LEU A 335 -25.97 -2.18 5.39
N ASN A 336 -27.25 -1.97 5.07
CA ASN A 336 -28.28 -1.54 6.02
C ASN A 336 -28.96 -2.74 6.69
N PRO A 337 -28.71 -3.03 8.00
CA PRO A 337 -29.37 -4.11 8.72
C PRO A 337 -30.89 -3.94 8.74
N PRO A 338 -31.69 -5.01 8.89
CA PRO A 338 -33.14 -4.88 9.09
C PRO A 338 -33.46 -3.94 10.26
N ARG A 339 -34.44 -3.05 10.11
CA ARG A 339 -34.84 -2.11 11.18
C ARG A 339 -35.26 -2.83 12.47
N LYS A 340 -35.94 -3.96 12.34
CA LYS A 340 -36.33 -4.81 13.49
C LYS A 340 -35.15 -5.49 14.22
N GLY A 341 -33.92 -5.35 13.73
CA GLY A 341 -32.75 -6.06 14.23
C GLY A 341 -32.72 -7.55 13.85
N GLY A 342 -31.78 -8.27 14.46
CA GLY A 342 -31.62 -9.72 14.29
C GLY A 342 -30.83 -10.13 13.04
N PRO A 343 -30.80 -11.43 12.72
CA PRO A 343 -29.90 -11.99 11.72
C PRO A 343 -30.27 -11.56 10.29
N ILE A 344 -29.26 -11.55 9.41
CA ILE A 344 -29.40 -11.15 8.01
C ILE A 344 -29.07 -12.34 7.11
N LYS A 345 -29.85 -12.55 6.05
CA LYS A 345 -29.49 -13.51 5.00
C LYS A 345 -28.96 -12.77 3.79
N LEU A 346 -27.73 -13.06 3.41
CA LEU A 346 -27.08 -12.54 2.21
C LEU A 346 -27.13 -13.58 1.10
N VAL A 347 -27.72 -13.23 -0.03
CA VAL A 347 -27.78 -14.05 -1.24
C VAL A 347 -26.64 -13.63 -2.14
N VAL A 348 -25.66 -14.52 -2.29
CA VAL A 348 -24.49 -14.34 -3.14
C VAL A 348 -24.75 -14.99 -4.49
N ARG A 349 -24.55 -14.24 -5.57
CA ARG A 349 -24.67 -14.70 -6.96
C ARG A 349 -23.33 -14.51 -7.66
N GLN A 350 -22.63 -15.61 -7.84
CA GLN A 350 -21.32 -15.68 -8.47
C GLN A 350 -21.00 -17.15 -8.85
N SER A 351 -20.03 -17.40 -9.73
CA SER A 351 -19.70 -18.76 -10.21
C SER A 351 -18.39 -19.35 -9.65
N GLY A 352 -17.41 -18.52 -9.28
CA GLY A 352 -16.12 -18.90 -8.70
C GLY A 352 -16.06 -18.91 -7.17
N THR A 353 -14.91 -18.59 -6.60
CA THR A 353 -14.74 -18.39 -5.15
C THR A 353 -15.00 -16.94 -4.76
N TRP A 354 -15.44 -16.73 -3.53
CA TRP A 354 -15.66 -15.40 -2.97
C TRP A 354 -15.46 -15.41 -1.45
N GLU A 355 -15.20 -14.22 -0.93
CA GLU A 355 -15.12 -13.94 0.49
C GLU A 355 -15.86 -12.63 0.76
N LEU A 356 -16.67 -12.63 1.83
CA LEU A 356 -17.37 -11.47 2.34
C LEU A 356 -16.91 -11.23 3.77
N THR A 357 -16.51 -10.01 4.07
CA THR A 357 -16.18 -9.60 5.44
C THR A 357 -17.17 -8.54 5.86
N LEU A 358 -17.87 -8.79 6.96
CA LEU A 358 -18.69 -7.80 7.61
C LEU A 358 -17.83 -7.03 8.61
N LEU A 359 -17.76 -5.71 8.43
CA LEU A 359 -16.92 -4.81 9.20
C LEU A 359 -17.79 -3.79 9.95
N PRO A 360 -17.40 -3.37 11.17
CA PRO A 360 -18.03 -2.23 11.82
C PRO A 360 -17.78 -0.96 10.99
N LEU A 361 -18.64 0.04 11.16
CA LEU A 361 -18.54 1.30 10.41
C LEU A 361 -17.25 2.08 10.71
N THR A 362 -16.63 1.83 11.86
CA THR A 362 -15.31 2.36 12.23
C THR A 362 -14.17 1.87 11.32
N ALA A 363 -14.40 0.81 10.52
CA ALA A 363 -13.44 0.35 9.51
C ALA A 363 -13.45 1.18 8.22
N ALA A 364 -14.33 2.20 8.10
CA ALA A 364 -14.33 3.13 6.98
C ALA A 364 -12.94 3.72 6.77
N LEU A 365 -12.61 4.00 5.51
CA LEU A 365 -11.32 4.59 5.15
C LEU A 365 -11.28 6.06 5.56
N PRO A 366 -10.39 6.50 6.46
CA PRO A 366 -10.27 7.91 6.79
C PRO A 366 -9.85 8.68 5.54
N ILE A 367 -10.52 9.81 5.30
CA ILE A 367 -10.07 10.81 4.34
C ILE A 367 -9.79 12.10 5.10
N GLY A 368 -8.57 12.58 4.95
CA GLY A 368 -8.11 13.88 5.47
C GLY A 368 -7.48 14.69 4.34
N PRO A 369 -6.88 15.84 4.66
CA PRO A 369 -6.14 16.65 3.71
C PRO A 369 -5.10 15.81 2.94
N GLY A 370 -5.09 15.92 1.61
CA GLY A 370 -4.22 15.11 0.76
C GLY A 370 -4.97 14.35 -0.31
N THR A 371 -4.28 13.43 -0.98
CA THR A 371 -4.84 12.59 -2.07
C THR A 371 -4.79 11.12 -1.71
N ILE A 372 -5.95 10.50 -1.64
CA ILE A 372 -6.10 9.04 -1.54
C ILE A 372 -6.57 8.48 -2.88
N GLN A 373 -6.32 7.20 -3.09
CA GLN A 373 -6.65 6.50 -4.32
C GLN A 373 -7.20 5.11 -4.05
N GLY A 374 -7.89 4.57 -5.05
CA GLY A 374 -8.43 3.24 -5.01
C GLY A 374 -9.12 2.85 -6.30
N SER A 375 -9.89 1.78 -6.23
CA SER A 375 -10.67 1.30 -7.37
C SER A 375 -11.99 0.72 -6.92
N GLY A 376 -12.99 0.79 -7.78
CA GLY A 376 -14.31 0.25 -7.46
C GLY A 376 -14.98 0.99 -6.30
N ARG A 377 -15.71 0.23 -5.48
CA ARG A 377 -16.54 0.76 -4.38
C ARG A 377 -15.74 0.87 -3.09
N GLU A 378 -15.92 1.97 -2.37
CA GLU A 378 -15.24 2.24 -1.10
C GLU A 378 -16.10 3.10 -0.19
N ILE A 379 -15.95 2.90 1.12
CA ILE A 379 -16.60 3.68 2.17
C ILE A 379 -15.55 4.49 2.91
N LEU A 380 -15.72 5.80 2.91
CA LEU A 380 -14.80 6.74 3.53
C LEU A 380 -15.47 7.52 4.67
N VAL A 381 -14.66 7.98 5.61
CA VAL A 381 -15.08 8.82 6.73
C VAL A 381 -14.26 10.11 6.75
N HIS A 382 -14.95 11.25 6.77
CA HIS A 382 -14.35 12.57 6.93
C HIS A 382 -14.74 13.14 8.29
N THR A 383 -13.75 13.54 9.08
CA THR A 383 -13.92 14.10 10.42
C THR A 383 -13.40 15.53 10.57
N GLY A 384 -12.82 16.08 9.50
CA GLY A 384 -12.25 17.42 9.49
C GLY A 384 -13.28 18.52 9.24
N THR A 385 -12.77 19.73 9.02
CA THR A 385 -13.59 20.89 8.63
C THR A 385 -14.10 20.76 7.20
N ALA A 386 -15.01 21.65 6.81
CA ALA A 386 -15.51 21.77 5.46
C ALA A 386 -14.34 21.89 4.47
N ALA A 387 -14.49 21.24 3.32
CA ALA A 387 -13.42 21.07 2.35
C ALA A 387 -13.95 21.05 0.91
N ASP A 388 -13.05 21.33 -0.02
CA ASP A 388 -13.23 21.00 -1.42
C ASP A 388 -12.72 19.59 -1.69
N LEU A 389 -13.57 18.73 -2.24
CA LEU A 389 -13.23 17.38 -2.66
C LEU A 389 -13.10 17.35 -4.19
N LYS A 390 -11.88 17.20 -4.69
CA LYS A 390 -11.60 16.96 -6.11
C LYS A 390 -11.71 15.46 -6.36
N VAL A 391 -12.57 15.09 -7.30
CA VAL A 391 -12.81 13.70 -7.69
C VAL A 391 -12.25 13.48 -9.09
N ARG A 392 -11.29 12.57 -9.22
CA ARG A 392 -10.80 12.08 -10.52
C ARG A 392 -11.06 10.60 -10.60
N ALA A 393 -11.66 10.15 -11.69
CA ALA A 393 -11.86 8.73 -11.91
C ALA A 393 -11.62 8.38 -13.37
N LYS A 394 -11.09 7.19 -13.66
CA LYS A 394 -10.88 6.69 -15.01
C LYS A 394 -11.27 5.22 -15.09
N ASP A 395 -12.04 4.88 -16.11
CA ASP A 395 -12.40 3.51 -16.43
C ASP A 395 -12.19 3.27 -17.93
N PRO A 396 -11.29 2.35 -18.34
CA PRO A 396 -11.12 1.99 -19.75
C PRO A 396 -12.40 1.44 -20.40
N HIS A 397 -13.36 0.94 -19.61
CA HIS A 397 -14.60 0.31 -20.05
C HIS A 397 -15.83 1.23 -19.99
N SER A 398 -15.66 2.53 -19.72
CA SER A 398 -16.76 3.51 -19.67
C SER A 398 -17.88 3.16 -18.67
N GLY A 399 -17.53 2.92 -17.41
CA GLY A 399 -18.47 2.57 -16.36
C GLY A 399 -19.25 3.74 -15.77
N TRP A 400 -20.06 3.39 -14.77
CA TRP A 400 -20.75 4.32 -13.89
C TRP A 400 -19.83 4.79 -12.77
N PHE A 401 -19.86 6.08 -12.40
CA PHE A 401 -19.28 6.58 -11.14
C PHE A 401 -20.33 7.34 -10.33
N GLN A 402 -20.56 6.96 -9.07
CA GLN A 402 -21.41 7.68 -8.13
C GLN A 402 -20.78 7.75 -6.75
N LEU A 403 -20.73 8.97 -6.24
CA LEU A 403 -20.26 9.32 -4.90
C LEU A 403 -21.40 9.99 -4.15
N ASN A 404 -21.77 9.42 -3.00
CA ASN A 404 -22.83 9.91 -2.14
C ASN A 404 -22.27 10.36 -0.79
N GLN A 405 -22.88 11.36 -0.19
CA GLN A 405 -22.62 11.82 1.17
C GLN A 405 -23.72 11.32 2.10
N TYR A 406 -23.33 10.82 3.27
CA TYR A 406 -24.24 10.46 4.36
C TYR A 406 -23.83 11.26 5.60
N GLN A 407 -24.81 11.91 6.23
CA GLN A 407 -24.59 12.78 7.38
C GLN A 407 -25.85 12.80 8.23
N GLY A 408 -25.67 12.94 9.54
CA GLY A 408 -26.75 13.09 10.51
C GLY A 408 -26.31 12.66 11.91
N ASP A 409 -27.19 12.88 12.87
CA ASP A 409 -26.91 12.66 14.30
C ASP A 409 -27.40 11.29 14.78
N THR A 410 -28.20 10.59 13.97
CA THR A 410 -28.80 9.31 14.34
C THR A 410 -28.36 8.17 13.39
N PRO A 411 -28.38 6.91 13.88
CA PRO A 411 -28.19 5.74 13.03
C PRO A 411 -29.10 5.67 11.80
N ASP A 412 -30.34 6.22 11.87
CA ASP A 412 -31.28 6.17 10.75
C ASP A 412 -30.90 7.15 9.63
N ASP A 413 -30.31 8.30 9.97
CA ASP A 413 -29.84 9.30 9.01
C ASP A 413 -28.79 8.72 8.06
N LEU A 414 -27.96 7.81 8.57
CA LEU A 414 -26.90 7.16 7.81
C LEU A 414 -27.39 6.05 6.88
N ARG A 415 -28.68 5.70 6.92
CA ARG A 415 -29.23 4.61 6.09
C ARG A 415 -29.56 5.06 4.67
N ARG A 416 -29.58 6.36 4.41
CA ARG A 416 -29.84 6.97 3.10
C ARG A 416 -28.87 8.12 2.84
N PRO A 417 -28.47 8.33 1.58
CA PRO A 417 -27.60 9.45 1.26
C PRO A 417 -28.33 10.77 1.55
N ALA A 418 -27.65 11.69 2.23
CA ALA A 418 -28.11 13.06 2.42
C ALA A 418 -27.99 13.85 1.10
N GLU A 419 -26.91 13.59 0.35
CA GLU A 419 -26.64 14.25 -0.93
C GLU A 419 -25.94 13.30 -1.89
N GLN A 420 -26.24 13.43 -3.19
CA GLN A 420 -25.50 12.76 -4.26
C GLN A 420 -24.50 13.76 -4.84
N LEU A 421 -23.24 13.67 -4.42
CA LEU A 421 -22.19 14.62 -4.77
C LEU A 421 -21.74 14.49 -6.23
N VAL A 422 -21.52 13.26 -6.69
CA VAL A 422 -21.10 12.99 -8.07
C VAL A 422 -21.95 11.88 -8.65
N HIS A 423 -22.39 12.08 -9.89
CA HIS A 423 -23.15 11.08 -10.65
C HIS A 423 -22.83 11.19 -12.13
N ALA A 424 -21.92 10.33 -12.58
CA ALA A 424 -21.45 10.28 -13.95
C ALA A 424 -21.82 8.95 -14.61
N TRP A 425 -22.54 9.03 -15.73
CA TRP A 425 -22.96 7.87 -16.53
C TRP A 425 -22.11 7.71 -17.78
N ASN A 426 -21.65 6.48 -18.05
CA ASN A 426 -20.94 6.06 -19.27
C ASN A 426 -19.72 6.93 -19.65
N GLY A 427 -19.05 7.52 -18.66
CA GLY A 427 -17.86 8.34 -18.86
C GLY A 427 -16.58 7.52 -18.69
N ARG A 428 -15.66 7.60 -19.67
CA ARG A 428 -14.29 7.07 -19.50
C ARG A 428 -13.51 7.77 -18.40
N ARG A 429 -13.88 9.02 -18.10
CA ARG A 429 -13.20 9.89 -17.14
C ARG A 429 -14.22 10.74 -16.37
N VAL A 430 -13.97 10.91 -15.08
CA VAL A 430 -14.65 11.84 -14.18
C VAL A 430 -13.62 12.84 -13.70
N LYS A 431 -13.98 14.12 -13.70
CA LYS A 431 -13.16 15.21 -13.13
C LYS A 431 -14.11 16.26 -12.56
N GLU A 432 -14.47 16.09 -11.31
CA GLU A 432 -15.41 16.96 -10.60
C GLU A 432 -14.74 17.61 -9.40
N LYS A 433 -15.27 18.75 -8.97
CA LYS A 433 -14.90 19.39 -7.71
C LYS A 433 -16.19 19.68 -6.96
N VAL A 434 -16.37 19.03 -5.82
CA VAL A 434 -17.57 19.15 -4.98
C VAL A 434 -17.19 19.72 -3.62
N ARG A 435 -18.16 20.35 -2.96
CA ARG A 435 -18.00 20.84 -1.59
C ARG A 435 -18.52 19.78 -0.63
N ILE A 436 -17.78 19.53 0.45
CA ILE A 436 -18.28 18.73 1.58
C ILE A 436 -18.31 19.59 2.86
N PRO A 437 -19.33 19.43 3.72
CA PRO A 437 -19.45 20.19 4.95
C PRO A 437 -18.47 19.71 6.03
N ASP A 438 -18.51 20.36 7.19
CA ASP A 438 -17.81 19.87 8.39
C ASP A 438 -18.23 18.43 8.70
N GLY A 439 -17.25 17.62 9.05
CA GLY A 439 -17.47 16.29 9.56
C GLY A 439 -18.11 16.31 10.96
N PRO A 440 -18.51 15.15 11.48
CA PRO A 440 -18.28 13.84 10.86
C PRO A 440 -19.33 13.47 9.79
N LEU A 441 -18.87 12.92 8.66
CA LEU A 441 -19.72 12.42 7.57
C LEU A 441 -19.10 11.19 6.89
N LEU A 442 -19.93 10.38 6.23
CA LEU A 442 -19.45 9.33 5.34
C LEU A 442 -19.55 9.75 3.89
N LEU A 443 -18.59 9.27 3.10
CA LEU A 443 -18.64 9.29 1.66
C LEU A 443 -18.68 7.85 1.16
N ALA A 444 -19.64 7.52 0.30
CA ALA A 444 -19.74 6.19 -0.29
C ALA A 444 -19.60 6.27 -1.80
N ILE A 445 -18.60 5.58 -2.34
CA ILE A 445 -18.51 5.29 -3.78
C ILE A 445 -19.41 4.08 -4.04
N ASP A 446 -20.71 4.32 -4.23
CA ASP A 446 -21.71 3.26 -4.32
C ASP A 446 -21.74 2.54 -5.66
N LYS A 447 -21.24 3.18 -6.72
CA LYS A 447 -21.13 2.55 -8.03
C LYS A 447 -19.88 3.08 -8.69
N SER A 448 -18.92 2.19 -8.93
CA SER A 448 -17.70 2.55 -9.63
C SER A 448 -17.08 1.30 -10.23
N ARG A 449 -16.67 1.44 -11.49
CA ARG A 449 -15.69 0.56 -12.15
C ARG A 449 -14.34 1.25 -12.33
N HIS A 450 -14.22 2.47 -11.83
CA HIS A 450 -13.10 3.33 -12.09
C HIS A 450 -11.98 3.08 -11.09
N HIS A 451 -10.75 3.27 -11.55
CA HIS A 451 -9.68 3.73 -10.67
C HIS A 451 -9.97 5.19 -10.35
N TRP A 452 -9.89 5.56 -9.08
CA TRP A 452 -10.22 6.90 -8.62
C TRP A 452 -9.13 7.46 -7.71
N GLU A 453 -9.02 8.78 -7.74
CA GLU A 453 -8.23 9.61 -6.85
C GLU A 453 -9.19 10.65 -6.26
N LEU A 454 -9.13 10.80 -4.93
CA LEU A 454 -9.88 11.80 -4.19
C LEU A 454 -8.86 12.71 -3.50
N THR A 455 -8.85 14.00 -3.88
CA THR A 455 -8.02 15.00 -3.20
C THR A 455 -8.90 15.90 -2.36
N LEU A 456 -8.65 15.95 -1.06
CA LEU A 456 -9.37 16.80 -0.12
C LEU A 456 -8.52 18.02 0.23
N ASP A 457 -9.04 19.20 -0.11
CA ASP A 457 -8.44 20.50 0.20
C ASP A 457 -9.29 21.21 1.26
N PRO A 458 -8.81 21.37 2.50
CA PRO A 458 -9.53 22.10 3.54
C PRO A 458 -9.82 23.54 3.13
N LEU A 459 -10.97 24.06 3.55
CA LEU A 459 -11.27 25.47 3.35
C LEU A 459 -10.47 26.34 4.31
N PRO A 460 -10.12 27.58 3.90
CA PRO A 460 -9.60 28.56 4.83
C PRO A 460 -10.58 28.71 5.99
N LEU A 461 -10.07 28.71 7.22
CA LEU A 461 -10.85 29.10 8.38
C LEU A 461 -11.31 30.55 8.15
N ALA A 462 -12.63 30.76 8.23
CA ALA A 462 -13.27 32.06 7.99
C ALA A 462 -13.01 33.06 9.12
#